data_AF-A0A7S2IA09-F1
#
_entry.id   AF-A0A7S2IA09-F1
#
_cell.length_a   1.000
_cell.length_b   1.000
_cell.length_c   1.000
_cell.angle_alpha   90.00
_cell.angle_beta   90.00
_cell.angle_gamma   90.00
#
_symmetry.space_group_name_H-M   'P 1'
#
loop_
_entity.id
_entity.type
_entity.pdbx_description
1 polymer ?
#
loop_
_entity_poly.entity_id
_entity_poly.type
_entity_poly.pdbx_seq_one_letter_code
_entity_poly.pdbx_strand_id
1 'polypeptide(L)'
;EGGPELNALGAGGEWNETTLVFDRVVGYEWDAGSQAFMPVKAESVFQSIPQACWWAMVTVTTVGYGDQSPTTSLGKLVGVGTMLFSLVILALPVGVIGG
;
A
#
# COMPACT_ATOMS: atom_id res chain seq x y z
N GLU A 1 -5.24 4.86 30.10
CA GLU A 1 -3.87 5.11 29.62
C GLU A 1 -3.79 4.66 28.15
N GLY A 2 -4.23 5.52 27.24
CA GLY A 2 -4.13 5.24 25.80
C GLY A 2 -2.73 5.62 25.34
N GLY A 3 -1.90 4.64 25.00
CA GLY A 3 -0.54 4.88 24.55
C GLY A 3 -0.49 5.77 23.29
N PRO A 4 0.63 6.44 23.02
CA PRO A 4 0.82 7.31 21.84
C PRO A 4 0.51 6.59 20.51
N GLU A 5 0.58 5.26 20.49
CA GLU A 5 0.23 4.41 19.35
C GLU A 5 -1.27 4.43 18.98
N LEU A 6 -2.18 4.60 19.95
CA LEU A 6 -3.61 4.69 19.67
C LEU A 6 -3.99 6.03 19.01
N ASN A 7 -3.27 7.10 19.34
CA ASN A 7 -3.48 8.42 18.75
C ASN A 7 -2.90 8.50 17.33
N ALA A 8 -1.83 7.75 17.03
CA ALA A 8 -1.25 7.69 15.69
C ALA A 8 -2.19 7.03 14.66
N LEU A 9 -3.01 6.05 15.08
CA LEU A 9 -4.01 5.42 14.19
C LEU A 9 -5.14 6.39 13.78
N GLY A 10 -5.43 7.41 14.59
CA GLY A 10 -6.48 8.40 14.36
C GLY A 10 -6.01 9.74 13.80
N ALA A 11 -4.70 10.00 13.76
CA ALA A 11 -4.14 11.32 13.46
C ALA A 11 -4.33 11.78 12.01
N GLY A 12 -4.74 10.91 11.09
CA GLY A 12 -4.80 11.24 9.66
C GLY A 12 -3.40 11.47 9.08
N GLY A 13 -3.23 11.23 7.78
CA GLY A 13 -1.98 11.59 7.11
C GLY A 13 -1.96 13.09 6.80
N GLU A 14 -0.76 13.67 6.72
CA GLU A 14 -0.57 15.03 6.26
C GLU A 14 -0.24 15.01 4.76
N TRP A 15 -0.89 15.89 4.00
CA TRP A 15 -0.51 16.11 2.61
C TRP A 15 0.80 16.88 2.56
N ASN A 16 1.79 16.35 1.83
CA ASN A 16 3.07 17.01 1.64
C ASN A 16 3.12 17.70 0.27
N GLU A 17 3.10 19.03 0.25
CA GLU A 17 3.10 19.84 -0.98
C GLU A 17 4.42 19.76 -1.76
N THR A 18 5.53 19.42 -1.09
CA THR A 18 6.86 19.34 -1.73
C THR A 18 7.05 17.99 -2.44
N THR A 19 6.58 16.92 -1.82
CA THR A 19 6.72 15.55 -2.37
C THR A 19 5.49 15.14 -3.18
N LEU A 20 4.37 15.87 -3.10
CA LEU A 20 3.08 15.52 -3.71
C LEU A 20 2.58 14.12 -3.28
N VAL A 21 2.92 13.72 -2.05
CA VAL A 21 2.59 12.41 -1.48
C VAL A 21 1.82 12.60 -0.18
N PHE A 22 0.92 11.66 0.08
CA PHE A 22 0.18 11.60 1.33
C PHE A 22 1.00 10.82 2.37
N ASP A 23 1.56 11.54 3.33
CA ASP A 23 2.41 10.98 4.37
C ASP A 23 1.53 10.46 5.51
N ARG A 24 1.55 9.14 5.75
CA ARG A 24 0.83 8.56 6.90
C ARG A 24 1.69 8.70 8.14
N VAL A 25 1.13 9.28 9.21
CA VAL A 25 1.75 9.21 10.54
C VAL A 25 1.66 7.78 11.07
N VAL A 26 2.80 7.12 11.24
CA VAL A 26 2.89 5.73 11.73
C VAL A 26 3.31 5.64 13.20
N GLY A 27 3.78 6.73 13.78
CA GLY A 27 4.16 6.79 15.19
C GLY A 27 4.64 8.19 15.57
N TYR A 28 5.04 8.34 16.82
CA TYR A 28 5.70 9.55 17.32
C TYR A 28 7.01 9.15 17.98
N GLU A 29 8.12 9.70 17.50
CA GLU A 29 9.42 9.50 18.11
C GLU A 29 9.83 10.75 18.87
N TRP A 30 10.50 10.54 20.01
CA TRP A 30 11.01 11.63 20.83
C TRP A 30 12.31 12.16 20.22
N ASP A 31 12.30 13.41 19.77
CA ASP A 31 13.50 14.09 19.33
C ASP A 31 14.14 14.87 20.47
N ALA A 32 15.38 14.50 20.82
CA ALA A 32 16.14 15.13 21.89
C ALA A 32 16.57 16.56 21.55
N GLY A 33 16.62 16.93 20.26
CA GLY A 33 17.00 18.28 19.81
C GLY A 33 15.88 19.31 19.99
N SER A 34 14.64 18.94 19.66
CA SER A 34 13.47 19.82 19.73
C SER A 34 12.64 19.69 21.02
N GLN A 35 13.00 18.75 21.91
CA GLN A 35 12.23 18.40 23.12
C GLN A 35 10.74 18.19 22.84
N ALA A 36 10.43 17.59 21.68
CA ALA A 36 9.07 17.37 21.23
C ALA A 36 8.92 15.97 20.63
N PHE A 37 7.70 15.44 20.72
CA PHE A 37 7.30 14.24 20.00
C PHE A 37 7.01 14.62 18.55
N MET A 38 7.84 14.15 17.62
CA MET A 38 7.65 14.39 16.19
C MET A 38 6.94 13.21 15.53
N PRO A 39 5.97 13.45 14.63
CA PRO A 39 5.31 12.38 13.90
C PRO A 39 6.30 11.71 12.94
N VAL A 40 6.46 10.39 13.07
CA VAL A 40 7.18 9.55 12.11
C VAL A 40 6.26 9.34 10.92
N LYS A 41 6.67 9.86 9.77
CA LYS A 41 5.94 9.76 8.50
C LYS A 41 6.43 8.53 7.74
N ALA A 42 5.53 7.60 7.41
CA ALA A 42 5.82 6.51 6.48
C ALA A 42 5.31 6.90 5.10
N GLU A 43 6.21 6.84 4.13
CA GLU A 43 5.89 7.04 2.73
C GLU A 43 4.90 5.97 2.24
N SER A 44 3.93 6.41 1.44
CA SER A 44 3.00 5.50 0.76
C SER A 44 3.79 4.60 -0.20
N VAL A 45 3.56 3.28 -0.12
CA VAL A 45 4.23 2.29 -0.98
C VAL A 45 3.89 2.50 -2.47
N PHE A 46 2.75 3.11 -2.78
CA PHE A 46 2.37 3.50 -4.13
C PHE A 46 2.73 4.96 -4.38
N GLN A 47 3.98 5.18 -4.80
CA GLN A 47 4.52 6.51 -5.08
C GLN A 47 4.08 7.06 -6.44
N SER A 48 3.63 6.21 -7.38
CA SER A 48 3.25 6.65 -8.73
C SER A 48 2.33 5.66 -9.47
N ILE A 49 1.53 6.16 -10.41
CA ILE A 49 0.63 5.35 -11.26
C ILE A 49 1.38 4.20 -11.98
N PRO A 50 2.55 4.42 -12.61
CA PRO A 50 3.29 3.34 -13.27
C PRO A 50 3.74 2.24 -12.30
N GLN A 51 4.02 2.61 -11.05
CA GLN A 51 4.43 1.68 -10.00
C GLN A 51 3.27 0.78 -9.56
N ALA A 52 2.07 1.36 -9.42
CA ALA A 52 0.84 0.60 -9.18
C ALA A 52 0.50 -0.33 -10.36
N CYS A 53 0.73 0.11 -11.60
CA CYS A 53 0.58 -0.73 -12.79
C CYS A 53 1.58 -1.90 -12.80
N TRP A 54 2.84 -1.67 -12.42
CA TRP A 54 3.83 -2.74 -12.28
C TRP A 54 3.39 -3.79 -11.27
N TRP A 55 2.99 -3.35 -10.07
CA TRP A 55 2.44 -4.24 -9.05
C TRP A 55 1.23 -5.03 -9.56
N ALA A 56 0.31 -4.37 -10.27
CA ALA A 56 -0.88 -5.02 -10.83
C ALA A 56 -0.48 -6.09 -11.88
N MET A 57 0.47 -5.79 -12.78
CA MET A 57 0.95 -6.75 -13.78
C MET A 57 1.63 -7.96 -13.14
N VAL A 58 2.50 -7.74 -12.14
CA VAL A 58 3.20 -8.82 -11.40
C VAL A 58 2.21 -9.69 -10.63
N THR A 59 1.13 -9.10 -10.10
CA THR A 59 0.06 -9.82 -9.40
C THR A 59 -0.81 -10.61 -10.38
N VAL A 60 -1.17 -10.03 -11.54
CA VAL A 60 -1.96 -10.70 -12.58
C VAL A 60 -1.20 -11.89 -13.17
N THR A 61 0.10 -11.76 -13.34
CA THR A 61 0.97 -12.86 -13.81
C THR A 61 1.30 -13.87 -12.71
N THR A 62 0.81 -13.68 -11.49
CA THR A 62 1.07 -14.53 -10.31
C THR A 62 2.55 -14.64 -9.92
N VAL A 63 3.43 -13.79 -10.48
CA VAL A 63 4.86 -13.77 -10.15
C VAL A 63 5.09 -13.34 -8.71
N GLY A 64 4.37 -12.30 -8.27
CA GLY A 64 4.32 -11.90 -6.87
C GLY A 64 5.67 -11.61 -6.23
N TYR A 65 6.50 -10.74 -6.82
CA TYR A 65 7.81 -10.35 -6.26
C TYR A 65 7.73 -9.84 -4.81
N GLY A 66 6.58 -9.29 -4.39
CA GLY A 66 6.34 -8.85 -3.01
C GLY A 66 7.08 -7.57 -2.62
N ASP A 67 7.73 -6.90 -3.58
CA ASP A 67 8.41 -5.62 -3.40
C ASP A 67 7.44 -4.50 -3.04
N GLN A 68 6.21 -4.58 -3.52
CA GLN A 68 5.14 -3.63 -3.22
C GLN A 68 3.87 -4.37 -2.86
N SER A 69 3.21 -3.95 -1.79
CA SER A 69 1.92 -4.51 -1.41
C SER A 69 1.01 -3.43 -0.82
N PRO A 70 -0.31 -3.52 -1.05
CA PRO A 70 -1.23 -2.56 -0.48
C PRO A 70 -1.30 -2.71 1.05
N THR A 71 -0.87 -1.67 1.75
CA THR A 71 -0.93 -1.59 3.22
C THR A 71 -2.29 -1.11 3.73
N THR A 72 -3.15 -0.57 2.86
CA THR A 72 -4.50 -0.10 3.20
C THR A 72 -5.52 -1.23 3.14
N SER A 73 -6.51 -1.23 4.05
CA SER A 73 -7.58 -2.25 4.08
C SER A 73 -8.38 -2.29 2.77
N LEU A 74 -8.64 -1.13 2.17
CA LEU A 74 -9.32 -1.02 0.88
C LEU A 74 -8.44 -1.53 -0.28
N GLY A 75 -7.14 -1.24 -0.26
CA GLY A 75 -6.20 -1.71 -1.27
C GLY A 75 -6.02 -3.24 -1.25
N LYS A 76 -6.07 -3.86 -0.07
CA LYS A 76 -6.07 -5.32 0.07
C LYS A 76 -7.30 -5.95 -0.59
N LEU A 77 -8.48 -5.35 -0.45
CA LEU A 77 -9.71 -5.81 -1.11
C LEU A 77 -9.58 -5.79 -2.64
N VAL A 78 -9.05 -4.69 -3.19
CA VAL A 78 -8.78 -4.57 -4.62
C VAL A 78 -7.73 -5.59 -5.07
N GLY A 79 -6.69 -5.81 -4.27
CA GLY A 79 -5.68 -6.83 -4.56
C GLY A 79 -6.24 -8.25 -4.64
N VAL A 80 -7.14 -8.62 -3.72
CA VAL A 80 -7.84 -9.91 -3.78
C VAL A 80 -8.70 -10.01 -5.05
N GLY A 81 -9.41 -8.94 -5.42
CA GLY A 81 -10.19 -8.91 -6.66
C GLY A 81 -9.34 -9.13 -7.91
N THR A 82 -8.17 -8.47 -7.98
CA THR A 82 -7.22 -8.63 -9.10
C THR A 82 -6.65 -10.05 -9.19
N MET A 83 -6.35 -10.70 -8.06
CA MET A 83 -5.89 -12.09 -8.02
C MET A 83 -6.95 -13.09 -8.52
N LEU A 84 -8.23 -12.86 -8.20
CA LEU A 84 -9.31 -13.72 -8.70
C LEU A 84 -9.54 -13.52 -10.20
N PHE A 85 -9.48 -12.27 -10.67
CA PHE A 85 -9.66 -11.94 -12.07
C PHE A 85 -8.56 -12.54 -12.96
N SER A 86 -7.31 -12.59 -12.48
CA SER A 86 -6.23 -13.20 -13.24
C SER A 86 -6.39 -14.70 -13.44
N LEU A 87 -6.92 -15.42 -12.45
CA LEU A 87 -7.23 -16.85 -12.59
C LEU A 87 -8.27 -17.10 -13.69
N VAL A 88 -9.29 -16.24 -13.80
CA VAL A 88 -10.30 -16.34 -14.85
C VAL A 88 -9.69 -16.11 -16.23
N ILE A 89 -8.83 -15.10 -16.39
CA ILE A 89 -8.14 -14.83 -17.65
C ILE A 89 -7.23 -15.99 -18.05
N LEU A 90 -6.47 -16.57 -17.11
CA LEU A 90 -5.60 -17.71 -17.39
C LEU A 90 -6.39 -18.99 -17.72
N ALA A 91 -7.60 -19.13 -17.20
CA ALA A 91 -8.47 -20.28 -17.51
C ALA A 91 -9.02 -20.25 -18.95
N LEU A 92 -9.18 -19.07 -19.56
CA LEU A 92 -9.71 -18.93 -20.92
C LEU A 92 -8.89 -19.64 -22.02
N PRO A 93 -7.56 -19.43 -22.16
CA PRO A 93 -6.78 -20.10 -23.19
C PRO A 93 -6.69 -21.62 -22.98
N VAL A 94 -6.67 -22.09 -21.73
CA VAL A 94 -6.66 -23.52 -21.41
C VAL A 94 -7.98 -24.18 -21.84
N GLY A 95 -9.12 -23.53 -21.58
CA GLY A 95 -10.43 -24.01 -22.00
C GLY A 95 -10.63 -24.04 -23.52
N VAL A 96 -10.04 -23.10 -24.25
CA VAL A 96 -10.16 -23.02 -25.72
C VAL A 96 -9.28 -24.05 -26.45
N ILE A 97 -8.10 -24.37 -25.93
CA ILE A 97 -7.16 -25.30 -26.60
C ILE A 97 -7.50 -26.76 -26.27
N GLY A 98 -8.14 -27.03 -25.13
CA GLY A 98 -8.55 -28.37 -24.72
C GLY A 98 -9.92 -28.82 -25.22
N GLY A 99 -10.68 -27.95 -25.88
CA GLY A 99 -12.02 -28.21 -26.44
C GLY A 99 -12.00 -28.61 -27.91
#